data_AF-A0A1G7F3R4-F1
#
_entry.id   AF-A0A1G7F3R4-F1
#
_cell.length_a   1.000
_cell.length_b   1.000
_cell.length_c   1.000
_cell.angle_alpha   90.00
_cell.angle_beta   90.00
_cell.angle_gamma   90.00
#
_symmetry.space_group_name_H-M   'P 1'
#
loop_
_entity.id
_entity.type
_entity.pdbx_description
1 polymer ?
#
loop_
_entity_poly.entity_id
_entity_poly.type
_entity_poly.pdbx_seq_one_letter_code
_entity_poly.pdbx_strand_id
1 'polypeptide(L)'
;MTMQICDILRGLCLAGLAAGTAAASPYDGLYRPGSGSDCGRVGEEGGVLRIEDDLFEGIGSQCRMTRPVDVVDMEATLYTMRCEAGDMQWSERAMLMRAADGEGLIMLWDGYAFRYAPCPPPGSVAAAAAQAPRVVLPLVVLPGTEQPLVIAPAGDGPATPAAGGAAGSEAELDPGEEAG
;
A
#
# COMPACT_ATOMS: atom_id res chain seq x y z
N MET A 1 -65.62 -23.61 5.56
CA MET A 1 -64.79 -22.66 4.79
C MET A 1 -63.73 -22.12 5.75
N THR A 2 -62.73 -22.96 6.09
CA THR A 2 -61.84 -22.70 7.25
C THR A 2 -60.49 -23.40 7.07
N MET A 3 -60.02 -23.56 5.84
CA MET A 3 -58.86 -24.41 5.54
C MET A 3 -58.00 -23.81 4.42
N GLN A 4 -57.64 -22.53 4.54
CA GLN A 4 -56.80 -21.86 3.54
C GLN A 4 -55.86 -20.78 4.11
N ILE A 5 -55.80 -20.63 5.44
CA ILE A 5 -55.02 -19.58 6.10
C ILE A 5 -53.67 -20.11 6.64
N CYS A 6 -53.49 -21.44 6.73
CA CYS A 6 -52.28 -22.04 7.33
C CYS A 6 -51.08 -22.18 6.36
N ASP A 7 -51.29 -22.18 5.04
CA ASP A 7 -50.20 -22.40 4.07
C ASP A 7 -49.41 -21.15 3.71
N ILE A 8 -49.96 -19.95 3.97
CA ILE A 8 -49.28 -18.68 3.64
C ILE A 8 -48.16 -18.38 4.65
N LEU A 9 -48.23 -18.92 5.87
CA LEU A 9 -47.25 -18.71 6.95
C LEU A 9 -45.99 -19.57 6.83
N ARG A 10 -45.94 -20.54 5.90
CA ARG A 10 -44.80 -21.47 5.75
C ARG A 10 -43.79 -21.06 4.68
N GLY A 11 -44.11 -20.07 3.85
CA GLY A 11 -43.26 -19.61 2.75
C GLY A 11 -42.36 -18.40 3.07
N LEU A 12 -42.50 -17.80 4.25
CA LEU A 12 -41.95 -16.46 4.54
C LEU A 12 -40.96 -16.45 5.71
N CYS A 13 -39.99 -17.38 5.77
CA CYS A 13 -39.05 -17.41 6.91
C CYS A 13 -37.56 -17.59 6.62
N LEU A 14 -37.07 -17.90 5.41
CA LEU A 14 -35.64 -18.21 5.25
C LEU A 14 -34.98 -17.65 3.99
N ALA A 15 -35.18 -16.36 3.72
CA ALA A 15 -34.30 -15.57 2.85
C ALA A 15 -33.57 -14.52 3.70
N GLY A 16 -32.84 -14.98 4.71
CA GLY A 16 -31.90 -14.14 5.45
C GLY A 16 -30.72 -13.83 4.56
N LEU A 17 -30.73 -12.63 3.94
CA LEU A 17 -29.56 -12.09 3.26
C LEU A 17 -28.41 -12.03 4.26
N ALA A 18 -27.46 -12.96 4.13
CA ALA A 18 -26.12 -12.78 4.68
C ALA A 18 -25.46 -11.64 3.89
N ALA A 19 -25.77 -10.41 4.25
CA ALA A 19 -24.96 -9.25 3.86
C ALA A 19 -23.60 -9.44 4.53
N GLY A 20 -22.64 -10.02 3.81
CA GLY A 20 -21.26 -10.02 4.22
C GLY A 20 -20.84 -8.56 4.36
N THR A 21 -20.58 -8.12 5.59
CA THR A 21 -19.92 -6.84 5.80
C THR A 21 -18.51 -7.00 5.24
N ALA A 22 -18.28 -6.47 4.04
CA ALA A 22 -16.94 -6.13 3.58
C ALA A 22 -16.41 -5.09 4.58
N ALA A 23 -15.75 -5.58 5.63
CA ALA A 23 -15.08 -4.73 6.59
C ALA A 23 -13.83 -4.22 5.87
N ALA A 24 -13.76 -2.90 5.71
CA ALA A 24 -12.57 -2.23 5.20
C ALA A 24 -11.35 -2.73 5.97
N SER A 25 -10.28 -3.06 5.26
CA SER A 25 -9.01 -3.42 5.87
C SER A 25 -8.52 -2.21 6.67
N PRO A 26 -7.86 -2.37 7.83
CA PRO A 26 -7.40 -1.25 8.66
C PRO A 26 -6.42 -0.31 7.93
N TYR A 27 -5.92 -0.71 6.76
CA TYR A 27 -4.99 0.04 5.93
C TYR A 27 -5.60 0.55 4.63
N ASP A 28 -6.92 0.44 4.43
CA ASP A 28 -7.57 0.95 3.23
C ASP A 28 -7.32 2.45 3.04
N GLY A 29 -7.07 2.87 1.80
CA GLY A 29 -6.78 4.25 1.44
C GLY A 29 -5.92 4.43 0.19
N LEU A 30 -5.74 5.69 -0.19
CA LEU A 30 -4.81 6.13 -1.25
C LEU A 30 -3.61 6.80 -0.60
N TYR A 31 -2.40 6.40 -0.98
CA TYR A 31 -1.19 6.95 -0.40
C TYR A 31 -0.14 7.33 -1.46
N ARG A 32 0.55 8.43 -1.20
CA ARG A 32 1.57 9.04 -2.04
C ARG A 32 2.96 8.54 -1.65
N PRO A 33 3.71 7.91 -2.58
CA PRO A 33 5.14 7.62 -2.43
C PRO A 33 6.01 8.85 -2.28
N GLY A 34 5.63 9.98 -2.88
CA GLY A 34 6.38 11.22 -2.81
C GLY A 34 5.49 12.46 -2.89
N SER A 35 6.08 13.62 -2.65
CA SER A 35 5.37 14.91 -2.70
C SER A 35 4.82 15.25 -4.09
N GLY A 36 5.46 14.75 -5.16
CA GLY A 36 5.04 14.94 -6.55
C GLY A 36 4.02 13.93 -7.10
N SER A 37 3.57 12.97 -6.29
CA SER A 37 2.63 11.94 -6.73
C SER A 37 1.23 12.51 -7.01
N ASP A 38 0.64 12.12 -8.15
CA ASP A 38 -0.72 12.50 -8.55
C ASP A 38 -1.76 11.55 -7.95
N CYS A 39 -2.55 12.07 -7.00
CA CYS A 39 -3.64 11.31 -6.35
C CYS A 39 -4.77 10.88 -7.30
N GLY A 40 -4.83 11.41 -8.54
CA GLY A 40 -5.78 10.98 -9.56
C GLY A 40 -5.33 9.76 -10.36
N ARG A 41 -4.08 9.32 -10.21
CA ARG A 41 -3.49 8.22 -10.99
C ARG A 41 -3.08 7.09 -10.06
N VAL A 42 -3.79 5.97 -10.09
CA VAL A 42 -3.53 4.82 -9.19
C VAL A 42 -2.72 3.76 -9.93
N GLY A 43 -1.68 3.22 -9.29
CA GLY A 43 -0.88 2.11 -9.82
C GLY A 43 0.04 2.46 -11.00
N GLU A 44 0.07 3.72 -11.39
CA GLU A 44 0.85 4.24 -12.52
C GLU A 44 2.13 4.96 -12.09
N GLU A 45 3.06 5.13 -13.03
CA GLU A 45 4.26 5.93 -12.80
C GLU A 45 3.90 7.40 -12.49
N GLY A 46 4.46 7.92 -11.40
CA GLY A 46 4.13 9.24 -10.86
C GLY A 46 2.77 9.30 -10.13
N GLY A 47 2.09 8.18 -9.98
CA GLY A 47 0.81 8.06 -9.30
C GLY A 47 0.92 7.74 -7.81
N VAL A 48 -0.17 7.18 -7.31
CA VAL A 48 -0.36 6.76 -5.92
C VAL A 48 -0.64 5.28 -5.85
N LEU A 49 -0.41 4.73 -4.66
CA LEU A 49 -0.75 3.36 -4.33
C LEU A 49 -2.09 3.31 -3.60
N ARG A 50 -2.84 2.25 -3.84
CA ARG A 50 -4.15 2.01 -3.24
C ARG A 50 -4.13 0.73 -2.44
N ILE A 51 -4.78 0.77 -1.28
CA ILE A 51 -5.16 -0.43 -0.54
C ILE A 51 -6.67 -0.42 -0.44
N GLU A 52 -7.30 -1.48 -0.93
CA GLU A 52 -8.75 -1.67 -0.91
C GLU A 52 -9.04 -3.17 -0.91
N ASP A 53 -9.88 -3.64 0.01
CA ASP A 53 -10.31 -5.05 0.09
C ASP A 53 -9.13 -6.06 0.08
N ASP A 54 -8.11 -5.78 0.88
CA ASP A 54 -6.86 -6.56 0.97
C ASP A 54 -6.11 -6.69 -0.37
N LEU A 55 -6.33 -5.76 -1.31
CA LEU A 55 -5.55 -5.60 -2.53
C LEU A 55 -4.65 -4.37 -2.40
N PHE A 56 -3.33 -4.59 -2.44
CA PHE A 56 -2.33 -3.54 -2.56
C PHE A 56 -2.04 -3.32 -4.05
N GLU A 57 -2.48 -2.19 -4.59
CA GLU A 57 -2.18 -1.74 -5.95
C GLU A 57 -1.02 -0.75 -5.90
N GLY A 58 0.19 -1.27 -6.16
CA GLY A 58 1.42 -0.51 -6.23
C GLY A 58 1.71 -0.02 -7.66
N ILE A 59 2.78 0.76 -7.80
CA ILE A 59 3.24 1.22 -9.13
C ILE A 59 3.82 0.02 -9.89
N GLY A 60 3.12 -0.43 -10.93
CA GLY A 60 3.56 -1.53 -11.79
C GLY A 60 3.38 -2.94 -11.22
N SER A 61 2.74 -3.09 -10.05
CA SER A 61 2.47 -4.40 -9.45
C SER A 61 1.21 -4.39 -8.59
N GLN A 62 0.51 -5.51 -8.51
CA GLN A 62 -0.62 -5.71 -7.61
C GLN A 62 -0.34 -6.87 -6.67
N CYS A 63 -0.66 -6.72 -5.39
CA CYS A 63 -0.42 -7.74 -4.38
C CYS A 63 -1.68 -8.01 -3.57
N ARG A 64 -2.15 -9.26 -3.54
CA ARG A 64 -3.18 -9.68 -2.59
C ARG A 64 -2.55 -9.88 -1.22
N MET A 65 -3.03 -9.13 -0.25
CA MET A 65 -2.67 -9.23 1.16
C MET A 65 -3.42 -10.42 1.76
N THR A 66 -2.68 -11.37 2.32
CA THR A 66 -3.25 -12.60 2.87
C THR A 66 -2.57 -12.97 4.18
N ARG A 67 -3.21 -13.85 4.96
CA ARG A 67 -2.67 -14.38 6.22
C ARG A 67 -2.20 -13.26 7.17
N PRO A 68 -3.10 -12.35 7.60
CA PRO A 68 -2.75 -11.29 8.54
C PRO A 68 -2.23 -11.91 9.84
N VAL A 69 -1.14 -11.36 10.36
CA VAL A 69 -0.58 -11.68 11.67
C VAL A 69 -0.37 -10.37 12.42
N ASP A 70 -1.09 -10.18 13.51
CA ASP A 70 -0.94 -9.00 14.35
C ASP A 70 0.42 -9.01 15.06
N VAL A 71 1.05 -7.85 15.14
CA VAL A 71 2.29 -7.64 15.90
C VAL A 71 1.89 -7.32 17.34
N VAL A 72 2.37 -8.13 18.28
CA VAL A 72 2.02 -7.98 19.70
C VAL A 72 2.45 -6.60 20.22
N ASP A 73 1.54 -5.96 20.95
CA ASP A 73 1.72 -4.64 21.55
C ASP A 73 2.07 -3.52 20.55
N MET A 74 1.67 -3.67 19.29
CA MET A 74 1.85 -2.68 18.22
C MET A 74 0.62 -2.60 17.31
N GLU A 75 0.29 -1.41 16.81
CA GLU A 75 -0.74 -1.22 15.78
C GLU A 75 -0.19 -1.55 14.38
N ALA A 76 0.23 -2.80 14.19
CA ALA A 76 0.86 -3.27 12.98
C ALA A 76 0.40 -4.69 12.63
N THR A 77 0.28 -4.97 11.34
CA THR A 77 -0.10 -6.29 10.82
C THR A 77 0.90 -6.72 9.76
N LEU A 78 1.43 -7.94 9.92
CA LEU A 78 2.33 -8.59 8.99
C LEU A 78 1.52 -9.48 8.04
N TYR A 79 1.55 -9.14 6.75
CA TYR A 79 0.85 -9.87 5.70
C TYR A 79 1.79 -10.75 4.88
N THR A 80 1.22 -11.77 4.25
CA THR A 80 1.79 -12.39 3.05
C THR A 80 1.24 -11.68 1.83
N MET A 81 2.12 -11.05 1.08
CA MET A 81 1.83 -10.42 -0.21
C MET A 81 1.94 -11.50 -1.29
N ARG A 82 0.87 -11.71 -2.06
CA ARG A 82 0.90 -12.52 -3.29
C ARG A 82 0.80 -11.56 -4.47
N CYS A 83 1.93 -11.32 -5.12
CA CYS A 83 2.10 -10.24 -6.06
C CYS A 83 2.15 -10.71 -7.51
N GLU A 84 1.67 -9.85 -8.40
CA GLU A 84 1.66 -10.04 -9.84
C GLU A 84 2.14 -8.75 -10.53
N ALA A 85 3.00 -8.89 -11.54
CA ALA A 85 3.46 -7.80 -12.40
C ALA A 85 3.70 -8.34 -13.82
N GLY A 86 2.79 -8.03 -14.74
CA GLY A 86 2.78 -8.66 -16.06
C GLY A 86 2.63 -10.18 -15.92
N ASP A 87 3.57 -10.94 -16.50
CA ASP A 87 3.58 -12.41 -16.43
C ASP A 87 4.33 -12.96 -15.20
N MET A 88 4.88 -12.10 -14.34
CA MET A 88 5.62 -12.51 -13.15
C MET A 88 4.71 -12.61 -11.93
N GLN A 89 4.90 -13.66 -11.13
CA GLN A 89 4.22 -13.85 -9.85
C GLN A 89 5.23 -14.18 -8.75
N TRP A 90 5.04 -13.63 -7.57
CA TRP A 90 5.91 -13.92 -6.41
C TRP A 90 5.13 -13.77 -5.10
N SER A 91 5.73 -14.28 -4.01
CA SER A 91 5.16 -14.11 -2.68
C SER A 91 6.20 -13.72 -1.66
N GLU A 92 5.91 -12.64 -0.94
CA GLU A 92 6.80 -12.06 0.07
C GLU A 92 6.00 -11.65 1.31
N ARG A 93 6.69 -11.17 2.34
CA ARG A 93 6.05 -10.64 3.55
C ARG A 93 6.27 -9.15 3.65
N ALA A 94 5.22 -8.43 4.01
CA ALA A 94 5.29 -7.00 4.31
C ALA A 94 4.52 -6.69 5.58
N MET A 95 5.09 -5.83 6.43
CA MET A 95 4.42 -5.31 7.61
C MET A 95 3.84 -3.94 7.27
N LEU A 96 2.56 -3.75 7.60
CA LEU A 96 1.88 -2.47 7.47
C LEU A 96 1.55 -1.93 8.87
N MET A 97 1.68 -0.63 9.05
CA MET A 97 1.28 0.07 10.26
C MET A 97 0.85 1.50 9.92
N ARG A 98 0.00 2.10 10.77
CA ARG A 98 -0.32 3.52 10.64
C ARG A 98 0.87 4.36 11.07
N ALA A 99 1.12 5.45 10.35
CA ALA A 99 2.13 6.40 10.77
C ALA A 99 1.66 7.11 12.05
N ALA A 100 2.61 7.53 12.89
CA ALA A 100 2.30 8.14 14.20
C ALA A 100 1.49 9.45 14.11
N ASP A 101 1.46 10.11 12.93
CA ASP A 101 0.62 11.28 12.65
C ASP A 101 -0.83 10.91 12.28
N GLY A 102 -1.21 9.63 12.33
CA GLY A 102 -2.59 9.12 12.26
C GLY A 102 -3.13 8.86 10.86
N GLU A 103 -2.59 9.51 9.83
CA GLU A 103 -3.15 9.45 8.47
C GLU A 103 -2.21 8.75 7.45
N GLY A 104 -0.92 8.63 7.77
CA GLY A 104 0.06 7.98 6.90
C GLY A 104 0.08 6.46 7.01
N LEU A 105 0.76 5.83 6.06
CA LEU A 105 1.07 4.40 6.07
C LEU A 105 2.58 4.22 6.18
N ILE A 106 3.01 3.32 7.05
CA ILE A 106 4.38 2.81 7.06
C ILE A 106 4.33 1.36 6.59
N MET A 107 5.21 1.03 5.66
CA MET A 107 5.36 -0.32 5.12
C MET A 107 6.80 -0.78 5.27
N LEU A 108 7.00 -1.95 5.87
CA LEU A 108 8.30 -2.60 5.93
C LEU A 108 8.29 -3.81 5.01
N TRP A 109 9.30 -3.90 4.15
CA TRP A 109 9.43 -4.94 3.14
C TRP A 109 10.90 -5.33 3.04
N ASP A 110 11.26 -6.55 3.42
CA ASP A 110 12.60 -7.14 3.32
C ASP A 110 13.78 -6.15 3.23
N GLY A 111 14.12 -5.52 4.36
CA GLY A 111 15.24 -4.55 4.44
C GLY A 111 14.90 -3.10 4.08
N TYR A 112 13.69 -2.83 3.59
CA TYR A 112 13.19 -1.49 3.26
C TYR A 112 12.10 -1.04 4.23
N ALA A 113 12.04 0.26 4.46
CA ALA A 113 10.98 0.93 5.20
C ALA A 113 10.50 2.14 4.40
N PHE A 114 9.23 2.11 4.02
CA PHE A 114 8.57 3.16 3.27
C PHE A 114 7.60 3.91 4.17
N ARG A 115 7.55 5.23 3.98
CA ARG A 115 6.51 6.07 4.56
C ARG A 115 5.71 6.69 3.43
N TYR A 116 4.41 6.45 3.43
CA TYR A 116 3.47 7.01 2.47
C TYR A 116 2.59 8.04 3.15
N ALA A 117 2.47 9.22 2.52
CA ALA A 117 1.54 10.24 2.97
C ALA A 117 0.14 9.93 2.41
N PRO A 118 -0.95 10.20 3.14
CA PRO A 118 -2.29 10.04 2.59
C PRO A 118 -2.52 10.97 1.40
N CYS A 119 -3.39 10.54 0.50
CA CYS A 119 -4.06 11.47 -0.40
C CYS A 119 -5.12 12.26 0.37
N PRO A 120 -5.22 13.58 0.11
CA PRO A 120 -6.33 14.38 0.58
C PRO A 120 -7.67 13.78 0.14
N PRO A 121 -8.71 13.76 0.99
CA PRO A 121 -10.06 13.37 0.56
C PRO A 121 -10.51 14.23 -0.62
N PRO A 122 -11.31 13.68 -1.56
CA PRO A 122 -11.78 14.41 -2.73
C PRO A 122 -12.43 15.74 -2.31
N GLY A 123 -11.91 16.85 -2.85
CA GLY A 123 -12.35 18.21 -2.51
C GLY A 123 -11.46 18.97 -1.50
N SER A 124 -10.50 18.33 -0.82
CA SER A 124 -9.61 19.00 0.15
C SER A 124 -8.33 19.58 -0.46
N VAL A 125 -7.99 19.25 -1.71
CA VAL A 125 -6.88 19.87 -2.47
C VAL A 125 -7.06 21.37 -2.71
N ALA A 126 -8.31 21.85 -2.75
CA ALA A 126 -8.62 23.28 -2.81
C ALA A 126 -8.27 24.01 -1.50
N ALA A 127 -8.27 23.30 -0.36
CA ALA A 127 -7.95 23.86 0.95
C ALA A 127 -6.44 23.81 1.27
N ALA A 128 -5.75 22.73 0.88
CA ALA A 128 -4.33 22.54 1.22
C ALA A 128 -3.37 23.46 0.43
N ALA A 129 -3.68 23.78 -0.83
CA ALA A 129 -2.87 24.73 -1.62
C ALA A 129 -2.93 26.18 -1.08
N ALA A 130 -3.93 26.50 -0.26
CA ALA A 130 -4.12 27.83 0.32
C ALA A 130 -3.37 28.04 1.65
N GLN A 131 -2.71 27.03 2.21
CA GLN A 131 -2.20 27.07 3.59
C GLN A 131 -0.71 26.74 3.76
N ALA A 132 0.10 26.70 2.72
CA ALA A 132 1.56 26.59 2.91
C ALA A 132 2.06 27.81 3.71
N PRO A 133 2.56 27.65 4.96
CA PRO A 133 3.12 28.76 5.70
C PRO A 133 4.41 29.19 4.98
N ARG A 134 4.46 30.45 4.52
CA ARG A 134 5.69 31.06 4.03
C ARG A 134 6.62 31.27 5.22
N VAL A 135 7.41 30.25 5.55
CA VAL A 135 8.50 30.39 6.52
C VAL A 135 9.61 31.17 5.83
N VAL A 136 9.72 32.46 6.17
CA VAL A 136 10.89 33.28 5.81
C VAL A 136 11.99 32.93 6.79
N LEU A 137 12.85 31.96 6.44
CA LEU A 137 14.04 31.72 7.23
C LEU A 137 15.01 32.91 7.06
N PRO A 138 15.54 33.48 8.15
CA PRO A 138 16.61 34.45 8.05
C PRO A 138 17.83 33.78 7.41
N LEU A 139 18.38 34.42 6.38
CA LEU A 139 19.62 34.00 5.75
C LEU A 139 20.76 34.14 6.77
N VAL A 140 21.14 33.03 7.41
CA VAL A 140 22.33 32.99 8.27
C VAL A 140 23.55 32.85 7.36
N VAL A 141 24.25 33.97 7.14
CA VAL A 141 25.55 33.98 6.44
C VAL A 141 26.62 33.55 7.43
N LEU A 142 27.12 32.32 7.29
CA LEU A 142 28.29 31.85 8.04
C LEU A 142 29.57 32.46 7.42
N PRO A 143 30.47 33.07 8.21
CA PRO A 143 31.72 33.60 7.69
C PRO A 143 32.65 32.44 7.28
N GLY A 144 33.06 32.39 6.02
CA GLY A 144 34.07 31.45 5.51
C GLY A 144 33.62 30.45 4.44
N THR A 145 32.36 30.48 4.02
CA THR A 145 31.88 29.71 2.85
C THR A 145 31.37 30.67 1.79
N GLU A 146 32.15 30.94 0.76
CA GLU A 146 31.72 31.72 -0.43
C GLU A 146 30.65 31.00 -1.26
N GLN A 147 30.09 29.90 -0.75
CA GLN A 147 28.94 29.22 -1.35
C GLN A 147 27.86 29.05 -0.28
N PRO A 148 26.63 29.52 -0.51
CA PRO A 148 25.52 29.21 0.37
C PRO A 148 25.36 27.69 0.42
N LEU A 149 25.39 27.12 1.62
CA LEU A 149 25.05 25.72 1.84
C LEU A 149 23.55 25.59 1.59
N VAL A 150 23.19 25.29 0.35
CA VAL A 150 21.85 24.80 0.01
C VAL A 150 21.75 23.41 0.62
N ILE A 151 21.16 23.31 1.81
CA ILE A 151 20.66 22.03 2.29
C ILE A 151 19.51 21.68 1.35
N ALA A 152 19.80 20.94 0.29
CA ALA A 152 18.76 20.26 -0.47
C ALA A 152 18.01 19.39 0.54
N PRO A 153 16.66 19.43 0.60
CA PRO A 153 15.93 18.40 1.31
C PRO A 153 16.43 17.06 0.80
N ALA A 154 16.71 16.13 1.71
CA ALA A 154 17.06 14.75 1.36
C ALA A 154 16.13 14.31 0.24
N GLY A 155 16.71 13.99 -0.93
CA GLY A 155 15.94 13.82 -2.14
C GLY A 155 14.80 12.84 -1.92
N ASP A 156 13.56 13.33 -2.09
CA ASP A 156 12.34 12.57 -2.34
C ASP A 156 12.45 11.87 -3.72
N GLY A 157 13.53 11.13 -3.94
CA GLY A 157 13.61 10.21 -5.06
C GLY A 157 12.58 9.12 -4.80
N PRO A 158 11.73 8.77 -5.78
CA PRO A 158 10.87 7.60 -5.60
C PRO A 158 11.79 6.42 -5.35
N ALA A 159 11.63 5.80 -4.19
CA ALA A 159 12.02 4.41 -4.05
C ALA A 159 11.02 3.62 -4.92
N THR A 160 11.24 3.64 -6.23
CA THR A 160 10.66 2.66 -7.14
C THR A 160 11.03 1.31 -6.55
N PRO A 161 10.07 0.42 -6.26
CA PRO A 161 10.44 -0.94 -5.93
C PRO A 161 11.29 -1.43 -7.09
N ALA A 162 12.58 -1.68 -6.82
CA ALA A 162 13.32 -2.56 -7.67
C ALA A 162 12.48 -3.84 -7.69
N ALA A 163 11.95 -4.19 -8.85
CA ALA A 163 11.49 -5.54 -9.10
C ALA A 163 12.62 -6.45 -8.58
N GLY A 164 12.36 -7.15 -7.47
CA GLY A 164 13.35 -7.93 -6.76
C GLY A 164 14.04 -8.84 -7.76
N GLY A 165 15.34 -8.65 -7.93
CA GLY A 165 16.15 -9.47 -8.82
C GLY A 165 16.09 -10.92 -8.37
N ALA A 166 15.46 -11.78 -9.16
CA ALA A 166 15.62 -13.21 -9.03
C ALA A 166 17.01 -13.60 -9.58
N ALA A 167 18.01 -13.54 -8.71
CA ALA A 167 19.22 -14.35 -8.85
C ALA A 167 18.96 -15.69 -8.13
N GLY A 168 18.92 -16.77 -8.92
CA GLY A 168 18.73 -18.12 -8.40
C GLY A 168 18.62 -19.15 -9.53
N SER A 169 19.57 -19.15 -10.47
CA SER A 169 19.78 -20.32 -11.33
C SER A 169 20.40 -21.42 -10.48
N GLU A 170 19.58 -22.34 -10.01
CA GLU A 170 20.05 -23.67 -9.64
C GLU A 170 20.49 -24.35 -10.94
N ALA A 171 21.80 -24.39 -11.18
CA ALA A 171 22.41 -25.32 -12.10
C ALA A 171 22.23 -26.72 -11.50
N GLU A 172 21.10 -27.35 -11.81
CA GLU A 172 20.89 -28.76 -11.54
C GLU A 172 21.85 -29.56 -12.43
N LEU A 173 22.78 -30.27 -11.79
CA LEU A 173 23.73 -31.16 -12.42
C LEU A 173 22.96 -32.25 -13.18
N ASP A 174 23.35 -32.47 -14.43
CA ASP A 174 23.02 -33.65 -15.24
C ASP A 174 23.97 -34.80 -14.85
N PRO A 175 23.49 -35.89 -14.20
CA PRO A 175 24.23 -37.12 -14.16
C PRO A 175 23.86 -37.94 -15.41
N GLY A 176 24.77 -37.97 -16.37
CA GLY A 176 24.70 -38.92 -17.47
C GLY A 176 24.75 -40.35 -16.95
N GLU A 177 23.76 -41.16 -17.34
CA GLU A 177 23.84 -42.62 -17.33
C GLU A 177 22.77 -43.20 -18.26
N GLU A 178 23.09 -43.34 -19.55
CA GLU A 178 22.39 -44.27 -20.44
C GLU A 178 23.45 -45.13 -21.13
N ALA A 179 23.44 -46.40 -20.75
CA ALA A 179 24.34 -47.44 -21.17
C ALA A 179 24.21 -47.77 -22.66
N GLY A 180 25.36 -47.99 -23.30
CA GLY A 180 25.52 -48.70 -24.57
C GLY A 180 26.66 -49.69 -24.45
#